data_AF-A0A365Z5S9-F1
#
_entry.id   AF-A0A365Z5S9-F1
#
_cell.length_a   1.000
_cell.length_b   1.000
_cell.length_c   1.000
_cell.angle_alpha   90.00
_cell.angle_beta   90.00
_cell.angle_gamma   90.00
#
_symmetry.space_group_name_H-M   'P 1'
#
loop_
_entity.id
_entity.type
_entity.pdbx_description
1 polymer ?
#
loop_
_entity_poly.entity_id
_entity_poly.type
_entity_poly.pdbx_seq_one_letter_code
_entity_poly.pdbx_strand_id
1 'polypeptide(L)'
;MARETSRASLALRGLAVAIALVTGSVALVATGEGSSSGGAAVTATLPVSAGPIRDDSPVQFRGVPVGRLAAVDGGPGGSNLSLDLDPALLDRVPANVQVRLLPRTLFGDQYIDLAVPRGAEPEGSLAGGAVLTADTSGRTVRLYDAYARLYELITALRPAELQAALTALADTLRGRGAELGAMIDDAAELTGTARPLIDSLGEDLTTVAELVRDLSASAPDLMRALDDAVALSRTVVAERRSLGEVLAAGIDLTAQSERMLVGNADRVIRLAHSTEPIADVLGRHPDAAEEVLDAAGFFLQGAERVFATGRFKISAALTFDQPYPYTAEDCPRYPGLDGPNCGDPVPARSEQRTPAPGGLTGPVGSPQEKRTVEELTPLLPEPTARNQQPDLLTLLLGPLLRGSRVVVP
;
A
#
# COMPACT_ATOMS: atom_id res chain seq x y z
N MET A 1 -31.26 12.22 68.33
CA MET A 1 -32.15 13.38 68.11
C MET A 1 -31.63 14.15 66.90
N ALA A 2 -32.18 13.89 65.72
CA ALA A 2 -31.86 14.66 64.52
C ALA A 2 -32.75 15.92 64.52
N ARG A 3 -32.14 17.11 64.58
CA ARG A 3 -32.88 18.38 64.44
C ARG A 3 -33.40 18.47 63.01
N GLU A 4 -34.71 18.32 62.81
CA GLU A 4 -35.36 18.63 61.54
C GLU A 4 -35.14 20.12 61.23
N THR A 5 -34.29 20.38 60.24
CA THR A 5 -34.10 21.74 59.73
C THR A 5 -35.34 22.16 58.95
N SER A 6 -36.11 23.10 59.52
CA SER A 6 -37.30 23.69 58.89
C SER A 6 -37.00 24.18 57.47
N ARG A 7 -37.89 23.88 56.52
CA ARG A 7 -37.81 24.29 55.10
C ARG A 7 -37.60 25.79 54.92
N ALA A 8 -38.08 26.61 55.86
CA ALA A 8 -37.89 28.06 55.86
C ALA A 8 -36.41 28.47 56.06
N SER A 9 -35.66 27.74 56.90
CA SER A 9 -34.23 27.96 57.13
C SER A 9 -33.41 27.66 55.88
N LEU A 10 -33.77 26.62 55.13
CA LEU A 10 -33.12 26.27 53.86
C LEU A 10 -33.42 27.31 52.76
N ALA A 11 -34.66 27.79 52.66
CA ALA A 11 -35.02 28.84 51.71
C ALA A 11 -34.28 30.16 51.96
N LEU A 12 -34.15 30.55 53.23
CA LEU A 12 -33.47 31.80 53.61
C LEU A 12 -31.96 31.74 53.37
N ARG A 13 -31.34 30.57 53.60
CA ARG A 13 -29.93 30.33 53.23
C ARG A 13 -29.73 30.32 51.71
N GLY A 14 -30.65 29.73 50.96
CA GLY A 14 -30.62 29.76 49.49
C GLY A 14 -30.70 31.18 48.92
N LEU A 15 -31.58 32.02 49.47
CA LEU A 15 -31.72 33.42 49.07
C LEU A 15 -30.47 34.24 49.39
N ALA A 16 -29.86 34.03 50.56
CA ALA A 16 -28.61 34.70 50.93
C ALA A 16 -27.45 34.34 49.98
N VAL A 17 -27.33 33.06 49.58
CA VAL A 17 -26.33 32.61 48.61
C VAL A 17 -26.60 33.20 47.22
N ALA A 18 -27.86 33.24 46.79
CA ALA A 18 -28.23 33.85 45.50
C ALA A 18 -27.89 35.34 45.46
N ILE A 19 -28.17 36.08 46.53
CA ILE A 19 -27.81 37.51 46.63
C ILE A 19 -26.30 37.68 46.59
N ALA A 20 -25.55 36.87 47.35
CA ALA A 20 -24.08 36.92 47.35
C ALA A 20 -23.48 36.61 45.97
N LEU A 21 -24.06 35.66 45.23
CA LEU A 21 -23.64 35.35 43.86
C LEU A 21 -23.96 36.50 42.90
N VAL A 22 -25.13 37.11 43.00
CA VAL A 22 -25.51 38.24 42.13
C VAL A 22 -24.63 39.46 42.41
N THR A 23 -24.42 39.82 43.67
CA THR A 23 -23.54 40.95 44.02
C THR A 23 -22.09 40.68 43.66
N GLY A 24 -21.61 39.45 43.86
CA GLY A 24 -20.28 39.03 43.41
C GLY A 24 -20.12 39.13 41.89
N SER A 25 -21.13 38.70 41.12
CA SER A 25 -21.12 38.77 39.66
C SER A 25 -21.10 40.22 39.15
N VAL A 26 -21.93 41.09 39.74
CA VAL A 26 -21.97 42.52 39.39
C VAL A 26 -20.66 43.21 39.74
N ALA A 27 -20.07 42.90 40.90
CA ALA A 27 -18.76 43.44 41.28
C ALA A 27 -17.64 42.98 40.32
N LEU A 28 -17.70 41.72 39.84
CA LEU A 28 -16.73 41.19 38.88
C LEU A 28 -16.84 41.87 37.51
N VAL A 29 -18.06 42.12 37.04
CA VAL A 29 -18.30 42.86 35.78
C VAL A 29 -17.85 44.31 35.91
N ALA A 30 -18.20 44.98 37.02
CA ALA A 30 -17.83 46.38 37.26
C ALA A 30 -16.32 46.61 37.46
N THR A 31 -15.57 45.56 37.82
CA THR A 31 -14.10 45.60 37.91
C THR A 31 -13.41 45.14 36.63
N GLY A 32 -14.12 44.42 35.76
CA GLY A 32 -13.64 43.98 34.44
C GLY A 32 -13.70 45.08 33.39
N GLU A 33 -14.72 45.94 33.43
CA GLU A 33 -14.79 47.16 32.62
C GLU A 33 -14.05 48.27 33.36
N GLY A 34 -12.75 48.42 33.07
CA GLY A 34 -11.90 49.46 33.65
C GLY A 34 -12.60 50.82 33.58
N SER A 35 -12.79 51.46 34.75
CA SER A 35 -13.42 52.76 34.82
C SER A 35 -12.64 53.75 33.96
N SER A 36 -13.31 54.32 32.95
CA SER A 36 -12.84 55.45 32.12
C SER A 36 -12.59 56.68 33.02
N SER A 37 -11.46 56.68 33.72
CA SER A 37 -10.84 57.89 34.23
C SER A 37 -10.31 58.64 33.02
N GLY A 38 -10.91 59.79 32.70
CA GLY A 38 -10.65 60.56 31.48
C GLY A 38 -9.20 60.54 31.04
N GLY A 39 -8.88 59.68 30.08
CA GLY A 39 -7.54 59.60 29.53
C GLY A 39 -7.30 60.71 28.52
N ALA A 40 -6.02 60.94 28.24
CA ALA A 40 -5.63 61.94 27.28
C ALA A 40 -5.67 61.35 25.88
N ALA A 41 -6.66 61.80 25.10
CA ALA A 41 -6.81 61.43 23.71
C ALA A 41 -5.59 61.92 22.90
N VAL A 42 -4.84 61.00 22.31
CA VAL A 42 -3.72 61.28 21.40
C VAL A 42 -4.02 60.60 20.08
N THR A 43 -3.79 61.28 18.96
CA THR A 43 -4.04 60.71 17.64
C THR A 43 -2.74 60.29 16.98
N ALA A 44 -2.77 59.22 16.21
CA ALA A 44 -1.62 58.77 15.44
C ALA A 44 -2.04 58.23 14.08
N THR A 45 -1.19 58.37 13.06
CA THR A 45 -1.46 57.79 11.74
C THR A 45 -0.44 56.71 11.45
N LEU A 46 -0.90 55.50 11.12
CA LEU A 46 -0.05 54.39 10.66
C LEU A 46 -0.29 54.08 9.18
N PRO A 47 0.76 53.66 8.44
CA PRO A 47 0.61 53.23 7.05
C PRO A 47 -0.16 51.92 6.97
N VAL A 48 -0.82 51.69 5.83
CA VAL A 48 -1.55 50.44 5.53
C VAL A 48 -0.67 49.18 5.66
N SER A 49 0.65 49.32 5.46
CA SER A 49 1.62 48.24 5.60
C SER A 49 1.79 47.77 7.05
N ALA A 50 1.35 48.54 8.05
CA ALA A 50 1.43 48.12 9.45
C ALA A 50 0.55 46.88 9.75
N GLY A 51 -0.42 46.57 8.88
CA GLY A 51 -1.28 45.40 9.01
C GLY A 51 -2.55 45.66 9.82
N PRO A 52 -3.37 44.62 10.06
CA PRO A 52 -4.65 44.75 10.74
C PRO A 52 -4.44 45.06 12.23
N ILE A 53 -5.06 46.12 12.73
CA ILE A 53 -4.96 46.56 14.13
C ILE A 53 -6.22 46.11 14.89
N ARG A 54 -6.05 45.66 16.14
CA ARG A 54 -7.17 45.25 17.01
C ARG A 54 -7.48 46.38 17.99
N ASP A 55 -8.77 46.62 18.21
CA ASP A 55 -9.24 47.50 19.27
C ASP A 55 -8.72 47.02 20.64
N ASP A 56 -8.58 47.94 21.59
CA ASP A 56 -8.03 47.69 22.94
C ASP A 56 -6.55 47.21 22.97
N SER A 57 -5.83 47.36 21.85
CA SER A 57 -4.39 47.08 21.82
C SER A 57 -3.63 47.96 22.82
N PRO A 58 -2.77 47.39 23.68
CA PRO A 58 -2.06 48.15 24.70
C PRO A 58 -1.02 49.08 24.07
N VAL A 59 -0.95 50.31 24.57
CA VAL A 59 0.06 51.30 24.19
C VAL A 59 1.18 51.29 25.23
N GLN A 60 2.42 51.18 24.78
CA GLN A 60 3.58 51.04 25.64
C GLN A 60 4.67 52.05 25.28
N PHE A 61 5.38 52.53 26.29
CA PHE A 61 6.62 53.29 26.14
C PHE A 61 7.73 52.55 26.87
N ARG A 62 8.80 52.16 26.15
CA ARG A 62 9.93 51.39 26.72
C ARG A 62 9.48 50.12 27.47
N GLY A 63 8.43 49.46 26.98
CA GLY A 63 7.87 48.23 27.58
C GLY A 63 6.95 48.45 28.79
N VAL A 64 6.68 49.70 29.17
CA VAL A 64 5.71 50.03 30.23
C VAL A 64 4.38 50.40 29.58
N PRO A 65 3.24 49.78 29.98
CA PRO A 65 1.94 50.19 29.48
C PRO A 65 1.59 51.60 29.95
N VAL A 66 1.28 52.49 29.01
CA VAL A 66 0.95 53.90 29.24
C VAL A 66 -0.45 54.26 28.76
N GLY A 67 -1.17 53.32 28.16
CA GLY A 67 -2.52 53.55 27.64
C GLY A 67 -3.02 52.39 26.80
N ARG A 68 -4.09 52.64 26.06
CA ARG A 68 -4.72 51.67 25.15
C ARG A 68 -5.21 52.34 23.87
N LEU A 69 -5.43 51.53 22.84
CA LEU A 69 -6.07 51.97 21.62
C LEU A 69 -7.59 52.02 21.82
N ALA A 70 -8.16 53.21 21.72
CA ALA A 70 -9.60 53.44 21.88
C ALA A 70 -10.38 53.19 20.58
N ALA A 71 -9.83 53.63 19.43
CA ALA A 71 -10.49 53.44 18.15
C ALA A 71 -9.51 53.44 16.97
N VAL A 72 -9.91 52.77 15.89
CA VAL A 72 -9.19 52.74 14.61
C VAL A 72 -10.13 53.17 13.50
N ASP A 73 -9.77 54.25 12.81
CA ASP A 73 -10.48 54.75 11.64
C ASP A 73 -9.64 54.55 10.37
N GLY A 74 -10.16 53.77 9.43
CA GLY A 74 -9.51 53.57 8.13
C GLY A 74 -9.68 54.77 7.20
N GLY A 75 -8.59 55.22 6.56
CA GLY A 75 -8.60 56.30 5.57
C GLY A 75 -7.71 56.02 4.35
N PRO A 76 -7.86 56.79 3.26
CA PRO A 76 -7.11 56.59 2.01
C PRO A 76 -5.59 56.78 2.13
N GLY A 77 -5.09 57.34 3.24
CA GLY A 77 -3.66 57.52 3.52
C GLY A 77 -3.08 56.60 4.61
N GLY A 78 -3.89 55.69 5.17
CA GLY A 78 -3.51 54.86 6.32
C GLY A 78 -4.61 54.78 7.37
N SER A 79 -4.29 54.16 8.51
CA SER A 79 -5.20 54.03 9.65
C SER A 79 -4.92 55.13 10.67
N ASN A 80 -5.95 55.90 11.00
CA ASN A 80 -5.91 56.87 12.10
C ASN A 80 -6.29 56.15 13.40
N LEU A 81 -5.45 56.31 14.40
CA LEU A 81 -5.57 55.69 15.71
C LEU A 81 -5.93 56.76 16.72
N SER A 82 -6.96 56.49 17.52
CA SER A 82 -7.26 57.25 18.72
C SER A 82 -6.71 56.48 19.92
N LEU A 83 -5.66 57.00 20.53
CA LEU A 83 -5.00 56.43 21.70
C LEU A 83 -5.55 57.10 22.95
N ASP A 84 -5.92 56.29 23.94
CA ASP A 84 -6.30 56.75 25.27
C ASP A 84 -5.14 56.50 26.23
N LEU A 85 -4.42 57.58 26.58
CA LEU A 85 -3.22 57.51 27.42
C LEU A 85 -3.51 57.92 28.86
N ASP A 86 -2.84 57.29 29.82
CA ASP A 86 -2.93 57.65 31.22
C ASP A 86 -2.29 59.04 31.46
N PRO A 87 -3.06 60.05 31.87
CA PRO A 87 -2.55 61.40 32.09
C PRO A 87 -1.45 61.46 33.15
N ALA A 88 -1.42 60.52 34.11
CA ALA A 88 -0.37 60.46 35.12
C ALA A 88 0.99 60.00 34.56
N LEU A 89 1.01 59.38 33.37
CA LEU A 89 2.20 58.85 32.72
C LEU A 89 2.70 59.70 31.54
N LEU A 90 1.89 60.65 31.06
CA LEU A 90 2.22 61.53 29.93
C LEU A 90 3.50 62.34 30.14
N ASP A 91 3.72 62.87 31.35
CA ASP A 91 4.93 63.64 31.68
C ASP A 91 6.23 62.83 31.53
N ARG A 92 6.13 61.49 31.47
CA ARG A 92 7.26 60.58 31.28
C ARG A 92 7.48 60.17 29.83
N VAL A 93 6.51 60.47 28.96
CA VAL A 93 6.59 60.18 27.52
C VAL A 93 7.04 61.44 26.80
N PRO A 94 8.16 61.41 26.06
CA PRO A 94 8.63 62.57 25.30
C PRO A 94 7.63 62.98 24.20
N ALA A 95 7.59 64.26 23.84
CA ALA A 95 6.70 64.76 22.78
C ALA A 95 7.12 64.28 21.39
N ASN A 96 8.41 63.98 21.20
CA ASN A 96 8.99 63.58 19.92
C ASN A 96 8.91 62.06 19.63
N VAL A 97 8.08 61.30 20.36
CA VAL A 97 7.91 59.86 20.09
C VAL A 97 7.22 59.62 18.75
N GLN A 98 7.60 58.53 18.11
CA GLN A 98 6.93 57.98 16.93
C GLN A 98 6.19 56.70 17.30
N VAL A 99 5.12 56.45 16.57
CA VAL A 99 4.24 55.30 16.80
C VAL A 99 4.63 54.16 15.87
N ARG A 100 4.77 52.96 16.42
CA ARG A 100 4.90 51.73 15.63
C ARG A 100 4.04 50.64 16.25
N LEU A 101 3.38 49.87 15.40
CA LEU A 101 2.76 48.62 15.78
C LEU A 101 3.83 47.52 15.87
N LEU A 102 3.79 46.68 16.90
CA LEU A 102 4.70 45.54 17.05
C LEU A 102 3.92 44.29 17.49
N PRO A 103 4.29 43.09 16.99
CA PRO A 103 3.73 41.86 17.50
C PRO A 103 4.25 41.59 18.91
N ARG A 104 3.34 41.27 19.84
CA ARG A 104 3.69 40.70 21.15
C ARG A 104 3.87 39.19 21.05
N THR A 105 3.09 38.54 20.18
CA THR A 105 3.14 37.10 19.96
C THR A 105 3.20 36.76 18.47
N LEU A 106 3.64 35.53 18.16
CA LEU A 106 3.62 34.99 16.80
C LEU A 106 2.19 34.71 16.29
N PHE A 107 1.20 34.70 17.18
CA PHE A 107 -0.18 34.32 16.89
C PHE A 107 -1.14 35.52 16.76
N GLY A 108 -0.58 36.73 16.55
CA GLY A 108 -1.38 37.91 16.19
C GLY A 108 -1.85 38.77 17.37
N ASP A 109 -1.27 38.59 18.57
CA ASP A 109 -1.37 39.61 19.61
C ASP A 109 -0.37 40.73 19.33
N GLN A 110 -0.81 41.98 19.40
CA GLN A 110 -0.04 43.15 18.99
C GLN A 110 -0.20 44.29 19.97
N TYR A 111 0.77 45.19 19.96
CA TYR A 111 0.78 46.37 20.81
C TYR A 111 1.35 47.57 20.08
N ILE A 112 1.01 48.75 20.57
CA ILE A 112 1.50 50.01 20.04
C ILE A 112 2.70 50.44 20.88
N ASP A 113 3.85 50.62 20.24
CA ASP A 113 5.08 51.10 20.86
C ASP A 113 5.30 52.57 20.54
N LEU A 114 5.46 53.38 21.58
CA LEU A 114 5.89 54.76 21.51
C LEU A 114 7.41 54.77 21.63
N ALA A 115 8.10 55.19 20.58
CA ALA A 115 9.55 55.11 20.52
C ALA A 115 10.15 56.44 20.07
N VAL A 116 11.18 56.90 20.79
CA VAL A 116 11.97 58.07 20.39
C VAL A 116 12.73 57.75 19.10
N PRO A 117 12.75 58.65 18.09
CA PRO A 117 13.56 58.51 16.89
C PRO A 117 15.02 58.18 17.23
N ARG A 118 15.64 57.25 16.50
CA ARG A 118 17.07 56.97 16.70
C ARG A 118 17.92 58.19 16.35
N GLY A 119 18.86 58.52 17.23
CA GLY A 119 19.76 59.66 17.05
C GLY A 119 19.13 61.01 17.44
N ALA A 120 17.91 61.01 17.96
CA ALA A 120 17.30 62.16 18.62
C ALA A 120 17.32 61.97 20.14
N GLU A 121 17.52 63.05 20.88
CA GLU A 121 17.33 63.06 22.32
C GLU A 121 15.82 63.18 22.65
N PRO A 122 15.37 62.64 23.80
CA PRO A 122 14.01 62.88 24.29
C PRO A 122 13.74 64.38 24.45
N GLU A 123 12.66 64.89 23.84
CA GLU A 123 12.30 66.31 23.90
C GLU A 123 10.88 66.52 24.41
N GLY A 124 10.74 67.44 25.37
CA GLY A 124 9.46 67.84 25.95
C GLY A 124 8.71 66.70 26.66
N SER A 125 7.43 66.93 26.92
CA SER A 125 6.48 65.91 27.38
C SER A 125 5.28 65.85 26.45
N LEU A 126 4.74 64.64 26.27
CA LEU A 126 3.57 64.41 25.44
C LEU A 126 2.34 65.03 26.11
N ALA A 127 1.58 65.83 25.37
CA ALA A 127 0.35 66.42 25.85
C ALA A 127 -0.88 65.74 25.24
N GLY A 128 -2.01 65.79 25.94
CA GLY A 128 -3.30 65.41 25.39
C GLY A 128 -3.63 66.24 24.14
N GLY A 129 -4.20 65.60 23.12
CA GLY A 129 -4.49 66.20 21.81
C GLY A 129 -3.30 66.18 20.84
N ALA A 130 -2.16 65.62 21.21
CA ALA A 130 -1.02 65.51 20.31
C ALA A 130 -1.31 64.60 19.10
N VAL A 131 -0.64 64.90 17.99
CA VAL A 131 -0.67 64.09 16.76
C VAL A 131 0.70 63.46 16.59
N LEU A 132 0.77 62.14 16.70
CA LEU A 132 1.99 61.36 16.56
C LEU A 132 2.15 60.82 15.13
N THR A 133 3.39 60.76 14.68
CA THR A 133 3.74 60.24 13.35
C THR A 133 4.18 58.78 13.42
N ALA A 134 3.92 58.03 12.35
CA ALA A 134 4.42 56.66 12.21
C ALA A 134 5.95 56.61 12.15
N ASP A 135 6.53 55.61 12.80
CA ASP A 135 7.93 55.25 12.59
C ASP A 135 8.11 54.60 11.20
N THR A 136 8.68 55.39 10.30
CA THR A 136 9.01 54.97 8.92
C THR A 136 10.43 54.43 8.78
N SER A 137 11.12 54.17 9.90
CA SER A 137 12.48 53.62 9.86
C SER A 137 12.53 52.27 9.15
N GLY A 138 13.59 52.03 8.38
CA GLY A 138 13.73 50.82 7.57
C GLY A 138 13.67 49.51 8.37
N ARG A 139 13.92 49.52 9.69
CA ARG A 139 13.75 48.34 10.54
C ARG A 139 12.26 48.02 10.77
N THR A 140 11.46 49.05 11.03
CA THR A 140 10.02 48.94 11.25
C THR A 140 9.32 48.51 9.96
N VAL A 141 9.70 49.12 8.83
CA VAL A 141 9.19 48.71 7.50
C VAL A 141 9.54 47.27 7.17
N ARG A 142 10.80 46.83 7.33
CA ARG A 142 11.19 45.43 7.06
C ARG A 142 10.50 44.43 7.96
N LEU A 143 10.21 44.79 9.21
CA LEU A 143 9.45 43.94 10.12
C LEU A 143 8.01 43.76 9.62
N TYR A 144 7.37 44.85 9.18
CA TYR A 144 6.05 44.80 8.55
C TYR A 144 6.05 43.96 7.28
N ASP A 145 7.03 44.15 6.40
CA ASP A 145 7.15 43.34 5.17
C ASP A 145 7.34 41.85 5.48
N ALA A 146 8.16 41.51 6.49
CA ALA A 146 8.38 40.12 6.90
C ALA A 146 7.08 39.49 7.44
N TYR A 147 6.32 40.23 8.25
CA TYR A 147 5.05 39.76 8.79
C TYR A 147 3.99 39.59 7.69
N ALA A 148 3.87 40.56 6.79
CA ALA A 148 2.96 40.49 5.64
C ALA A 148 3.26 39.25 4.77
N ARG A 149 4.55 39.00 4.46
CA ARG A 149 4.98 37.82 3.69
C ARG A 149 4.72 36.50 4.42
N LEU A 150 4.89 36.45 5.74
CA LEU A 150 4.57 35.28 6.54
C LEU A 150 3.06 35.00 6.53
N TYR A 151 2.24 36.04 6.67
CA TYR A 151 0.79 35.93 6.61
C TYR A 151 0.33 35.42 5.24
N GLU A 152 0.85 36.01 4.14
CA GLU A 152 0.60 35.55 2.78
C GLU A 152 0.98 34.08 2.58
N LEU A 153 2.12 33.63 3.12
CA LEU A 153 2.53 32.23 3.07
C LEU A 153 1.55 31.31 3.81
N ILE A 154 1.15 31.68 5.03
CA ILE A 154 0.20 30.89 5.83
C ILE A 154 -1.16 30.83 5.14
N THR A 155 -1.63 31.93 4.54
CA THR A 155 -2.88 31.95 3.78
C THR A 155 -2.78 31.16 2.48
N ALA A 156 -1.64 31.23 1.77
CA ALA A 156 -1.39 30.47 0.55
C ALA A 156 -1.37 28.94 0.78
N LEU A 157 -1.01 28.50 1.98
CA LEU A 157 -1.10 27.09 2.38
C LEU A 157 -2.54 26.58 2.50
N ARG A 158 -3.55 27.46 2.40
CA ARG A 158 -4.99 27.14 2.45
C ARG A 158 -5.29 26.11 3.56
N PRO A 159 -5.19 26.50 4.85
CA PRO A 159 -5.25 25.58 5.98
C PRO A 159 -6.50 24.69 5.98
N ALA A 160 -7.64 25.21 5.50
CA ALA A 160 -8.87 24.47 5.33
C ALA A 160 -8.74 23.32 4.32
N GLU A 161 -8.03 23.52 3.21
CA GLU A 161 -7.78 22.47 2.22
C GLU A 161 -6.74 21.46 2.71
N LEU A 162 -5.71 21.90 3.43
CA LEU A 162 -4.77 20.99 4.07
C LEU A 162 -5.48 20.10 5.09
N GLN A 163 -6.36 20.67 5.92
CA GLN A 163 -7.17 19.90 6.85
C GLN A 163 -8.10 18.94 6.13
N ALA A 164 -8.77 19.37 5.05
CA ALA A 164 -9.61 18.50 4.24
C ALA A 164 -8.81 17.33 3.62
N ALA A 165 -7.60 17.58 3.12
CA ALA A 165 -6.72 16.55 2.57
C ALA A 165 -6.23 15.58 3.66
N LEU A 166 -5.84 16.09 4.82
CA LEU A 166 -5.42 15.26 5.96
C LEU A 166 -6.59 14.44 6.51
N THR A 167 -7.80 15.00 6.55
CA THR A 167 -9.02 14.27 6.92
C THR A 167 -9.35 13.21 5.87
N ALA A 168 -9.29 13.54 4.58
CA ALA A 168 -9.52 12.56 3.51
C ALA A 168 -8.50 11.41 3.56
N LEU A 169 -7.22 11.70 3.83
CA LEU A 169 -6.19 10.69 4.03
C LEU A 169 -6.47 9.84 5.28
N ALA A 170 -6.80 10.48 6.39
CA ALA A 170 -7.14 9.79 7.63
C ALA A 170 -8.39 8.92 7.48
N ASP A 171 -9.40 9.37 6.74
CA ASP A 171 -10.63 8.64 6.44
C ASP A 171 -10.33 7.43 5.53
N THR A 172 -9.47 7.62 4.52
CA THR A 172 -9.04 6.56 3.60
C THR A 172 -8.29 5.46 4.35
N LEU A 173 -7.46 5.82 5.34
CA LEU A 173 -6.69 4.88 6.16
C LEU A 173 -7.49 4.30 7.33
N ARG A 174 -8.63 4.90 7.69
CA ARG A 174 -9.45 4.45 8.83
C ARG A 174 -10.09 3.10 8.54
N GLY A 175 -9.92 2.15 9.45
CA GLY A 175 -10.46 0.79 9.30
C GLY A 175 -9.63 -0.15 8.43
N ARG A 176 -8.59 0.36 7.74
CA ARG A 176 -7.66 -0.45 6.92
C ARG A 176 -6.36 -0.85 7.65
N GLY A 177 -6.22 -0.50 8.92
CA GLY A 177 -5.00 -0.75 9.69
C GLY A 177 -4.66 -2.23 9.87
N ALA A 178 -5.66 -3.11 9.97
CA ALA A 178 -5.44 -4.55 10.05
C ALA A 178 -4.92 -5.14 8.73
N GLU A 179 -5.43 -4.64 7.60
CA GLU A 179 -5.06 -5.05 6.24
C GLU A 179 -3.64 -4.55 5.88
N LEU A 180 -3.31 -3.31 6.25
CA LEU A 180 -1.96 -2.77 6.17
C LEU A 180 -0.97 -3.48 7.09
N GLY A 181 -1.40 -3.84 8.31
CA GLY A 181 -0.60 -4.64 9.24
C GLY A 181 -0.26 -6.00 8.67
N ALA A 182 -1.26 -6.71 8.13
CA ALA A 182 -1.06 -7.99 7.46
C ALA A 182 -0.09 -7.88 6.27
N MET A 183 -0.22 -6.86 5.41
CA MET A 183 0.75 -6.65 4.31
C MET A 183 2.18 -6.38 4.79
N ILE A 184 2.36 -5.66 5.90
CA ILE A 184 3.68 -5.40 6.47
C ILE A 184 4.27 -6.69 7.07
N ASP A 185 3.46 -7.47 7.76
CA ASP A 185 3.85 -8.77 8.32
C ASP A 185 4.21 -9.75 7.20
N ASP A 186 3.40 -9.83 6.15
CA ASP A 186 3.67 -10.65 4.95
C ASP A 186 4.96 -10.21 4.24
N ALA A 187 5.19 -8.89 4.10
CA ALA A 187 6.43 -8.36 3.53
C ALA A 187 7.65 -8.66 4.44
N ALA A 188 7.49 -8.59 5.75
CA ALA A 188 8.54 -8.93 6.71
C ALA A 188 8.86 -10.43 6.71
N GLU A 189 7.87 -11.29 6.48
CA GLU A 189 8.03 -12.74 6.32
C GLU A 189 8.74 -13.09 5.00
N LEU A 190 8.39 -12.38 3.92
CA LEU A 190 9.05 -12.50 2.61
C LEU A 190 10.52 -12.04 2.66
N THR A 191 10.81 -11.00 3.45
CA THR A 191 12.19 -10.52 3.67
C THR A 191 12.92 -11.42 4.67
N GLY A 192 12.17 -12.06 5.57
CA GLY A 192 12.64 -13.01 6.56
C GLY A 192 13.16 -14.32 5.97
N THR A 193 12.70 -14.69 4.78
CA THR A 193 13.17 -15.87 4.03
C THR A 193 14.44 -15.59 3.19
N ALA A 194 14.89 -14.34 3.11
CA ALA A 194 16.13 -13.92 2.44
C ALA A 194 17.32 -13.74 3.40
N ARG A 195 17.32 -14.45 4.54
CA ARG A 195 18.18 -14.15 5.71
C ARG A 195 19.61 -14.72 5.77
N PRO A 196 20.24 -15.40 4.78
CA PRO A 196 21.66 -15.72 4.90
C PRO A 196 22.59 -14.66 4.27
N LEU A 197 22.18 -13.38 4.16
CA LEU A 197 23.08 -12.29 3.69
C LEU A 197 23.14 -11.03 4.58
N ILE A 198 22.46 -10.99 5.73
CA ILE A 198 22.47 -9.82 6.66
C ILE A 198 22.87 -10.26 8.08
N ASP A 199 23.87 -11.14 8.19
CA ASP A 199 24.50 -11.49 9.48
C ASP A 199 25.82 -10.74 9.73
N SER A 200 26.09 -9.66 8.98
CA SER A 200 27.34 -8.87 9.12
C SER A 200 27.18 -7.46 9.72
N LEU A 201 26.02 -7.11 10.28
CA LEU A 201 25.80 -5.78 10.87
C LEU A 201 25.23 -5.86 12.29
N GLY A 202 25.94 -6.58 13.15
CA GLY A 202 25.64 -6.67 14.58
C GLY A 202 26.90 -6.65 15.44
N GLU A 203 27.43 -5.46 15.72
CA GLU A 203 28.31 -5.06 16.84
C GLU A 203 28.67 -3.58 16.52
N ASP A 204 28.29 -2.54 17.27
CA ASP A 204 28.71 -2.32 18.65
C ASP A 204 27.89 -1.17 19.29
N LEU A 205 27.23 -1.48 20.41
CA LEU A 205 26.44 -0.53 21.23
C LEU A 205 27.33 0.40 22.10
N THR A 206 28.62 0.50 21.80
CA THR A 206 29.60 1.42 22.42
C THR A 206 29.62 2.80 21.76
N THR A 207 28.96 2.97 20.61
CA THR A 207 28.93 4.21 19.79
C THR A 207 28.22 5.40 20.47
N VAL A 208 27.38 5.17 21.49
CA VAL A 208 26.54 6.23 22.09
C VAL A 208 27.35 7.22 22.95
N ALA A 209 28.49 6.80 23.51
CA ALA A 209 29.35 7.66 24.33
C ALA A 209 30.39 8.45 23.51
N GLU A 210 30.67 8.02 22.27
CA GLU A 210 31.45 8.78 21.28
C GLU A 210 30.57 9.79 20.55
N LEU A 211 29.30 9.42 20.28
CA LEU A 211 28.30 10.29 19.68
C LEU A 211 28.13 11.62 20.44
N VAL A 212 28.17 11.62 21.78
CA VAL A 212 28.02 12.85 22.59
C VAL A 212 29.24 13.79 22.47
N ARG A 213 30.43 13.23 22.21
CA ARG A 213 31.65 14.03 21.98
C ARG A 213 31.73 14.56 20.54
N ASP A 214 31.29 13.79 19.57
CA ASP A 214 31.18 14.21 18.15
C ASP A 214 30.03 15.20 17.92
N LEU A 215 28.91 15.07 18.65
CA LEU A 215 27.78 16.00 18.57
C LEU A 215 28.17 17.43 19.00
N SER A 216 29.21 17.57 19.82
CA SER A 216 29.80 18.85 20.21
C SER A 216 30.70 19.45 19.11
N ALA A 217 31.29 18.62 18.24
CA ALA A 217 32.17 19.03 17.15
C ALA A 217 31.40 19.34 15.83
N SER A 218 30.20 18.76 15.65
CA SER A 218 29.45 18.77 14.38
C SER A 218 28.33 19.83 14.28
N ALA A 219 28.34 20.86 15.13
CA ALA A 219 27.34 21.94 15.08
C ALA A 219 27.10 22.55 13.66
N PRO A 220 28.14 22.72 12.79
CA PRO A 220 27.93 23.17 11.42
C PRO A 220 27.21 22.15 10.52
N ASP A 221 27.44 20.85 10.74
CA ASP A 221 26.80 19.77 9.97
C ASP A 221 25.36 19.53 10.42
N LEU A 222 25.05 19.81 11.68
CA LEU A 222 23.67 19.85 12.19
C LEU A 222 22.85 20.96 11.53
N MET A 223 23.46 22.13 11.29
CA MET A 223 22.82 23.22 10.55
C MET A 223 22.61 22.86 9.06
N ARG A 224 23.56 22.17 8.43
CA ARG A 224 23.39 21.65 7.07
C ARG A 224 22.31 20.57 6.98
N ALA A 225 22.27 19.65 7.94
CA ALA A 225 21.23 18.63 8.02
C ALA A 225 19.83 19.26 8.22
N LEU A 226 19.74 20.36 8.98
CA LEU A 226 18.51 21.14 9.11
C LEU A 226 18.13 21.84 7.80
N ASP A 227 19.09 22.46 7.09
CA ASP A 227 18.84 23.08 5.79
C ASP A 227 18.40 22.05 4.73
N ASP A 228 19.06 20.88 4.71
CA ASP A 228 18.71 19.77 3.82
C ASP A 228 17.34 19.19 4.18
N ALA A 229 17.00 19.06 5.47
CA ALA A 229 15.68 18.65 5.91
C ALA A 229 14.58 19.66 5.50
N VAL A 230 14.87 20.96 5.57
CA VAL A 230 13.96 22.01 5.11
C VAL A 230 13.81 21.96 3.58
N ALA A 231 14.90 21.75 2.84
CA ALA A 231 14.85 21.60 1.39
C ALA A 231 14.05 20.37 0.96
N LEU A 232 14.28 19.23 1.61
CA LEU A 232 13.53 17.99 1.38
C LEU A 232 12.05 18.17 1.71
N SER A 233 11.73 18.84 2.81
CA SER A 233 10.35 19.16 3.20
C SER A 233 9.66 20.04 2.14
N ARG A 234 10.36 21.05 1.60
CA ARG A 234 9.84 21.89 0.50
C ARG A 234 9.59 21.07 -0.76
N THR A 235 10.49 20.16 -1.11
CA THR A 235 10.33 19.26 -2.26
C THR A 235 9.14 18.33 -2.11
N VAL A 236 8.97 17.73 -0.92
CA VAL A 236 7.80 16.87 -0.62
C VAL A 236 6.49 17.66 -0.71
N VAL A 237 6.47 18.92 -0.25
CA VAL A 237 5.29 19.79 -0.36
C VAL A 237 5.03 20.23 -1.80
N ALA A 238 6.08 20.54 -2.57
CA ALA A 238 5.98 20.91 -3.98
C ALA A 238 5.46 19.76 -4.84
N GLU A 239 5.94 18.54 -4.57
CA GLU A 239 5.59 17.33 -5.30
C GLU A 239 4.43 16.54 -4.67
N ARG A 240 3.69 17.14 -3.73
CA ARG A 240 2.57 16.49 -3.00
C ARG A 240 1.55 15.83 -3.93
N ARG A 241 1.30 16.43 -5.10
CA ARG A 241 0.35 15.92 -6.09
C ARG A 241 0.91 14.67 -6.76
N SER A 242 2.18 14.70 -7.18
CA SER A 242 2.84 13.56 -7.80
C SER A 242 3.07 12.41 -6.81
N LEU A 243 3.38 12.70 -5.55
CA LEU A 243 3.40 11.70 -4.48
C LEU A 243 2.01 11.08 -4.26
N GLY A 244 0.96 11.89 -4.24
CA GLY A 244 -0.42 11.41 -4.15
C GLY A 244 -0.82 10.55 -5.34
N GLU A 245 -0.40 10.92 -6.55
CA GLU A 245 -0.65 10.15 -7.78
C GLU A 245 0.07 8.81 -7.77
N VAL A 246 1.33 8.76 -7.33
CA VAL A 246 2.10 7.51 -7.22
C VAL A 246 1.50 6.59 -6.15
N LEU A 247 1.13 7.13 -4.99
CA LEU A 247 0.49 6.35 -3.92
C LEU A 247 -0.89 5.83 -4.35
N ALA A 248 -1.70 6.65 -5.01
CA ALA A 248 -2.98 6.23 -5.56
C ALA A 248 -2.82 5.15 -6.63
N ALA A 249 -1.86 5.32 -7.55
CA ALA A 249 -1.54 4.33 -8.58
C ALA A 249 -1.04 3.01 -7.96
N GLY A 250 -0.26 3.07 -6.87
CA GLY A 250 0.16 1.90 -6.12
C GLY A 250 -1.02 1.15 -5.49
N ILE A 251 -1.95 1.87 -4.86
CA ILE A 251 -3.17 1.29 -4.28
C ILE A 251 -4.04 0.64 -5.37
N ASP A 252 -4.23 1.32 -6.50
CA ASP A 252 -5.01 0.80 -7.63
C ASP A 252 -4.35 -0.45 -8.25
N LEU A 253 -3.02 -0.45 -8.37
CA LEU A 253 -2.27 -1.60 -8.85
C LEU A 253 -2.42 -2.80 -7.92
N THR A 254 -2.32 -2.58 -6.61
CA THR A 254 -2.52 -3.65 -5.61
C THR A 254 -3.95 -4.19 -5.66
N ALA A 255 -4.96 -3.32 -5.71
CA ALA A 255 -6.36 -3.72 -5.82
C ALA A 255 -6.68 -4.42 -7.15
N GLN A 256 -6.01 -4.08 -8.25
CA GLN A 256 -6.12 -4.82 -9.51
C GLN A 256 -5.43 -6.18 -9.45
N SER A 257 -4.24 -6.24 -8.84
CA SER A 257 -3.47 -7.48 -8.69
C SER A 257 -4.20 -8.48 -7.79
N GLU A 258 -4.78 -8.00 -6.68
CA GLU A 258 -5.62 -8.81 -5.80
C GLU A 258 -6.85 -9.33 -6.54
N ARG A 259 -7.58 -8.48 -7.27
CA ARG A 259 -8.73 -8.93 -8.08
C ARG A 259 -8.32 -9.95 -9.15
N MET A 260 -7.15 -9.81 -9.75
CA MET A 260 -6.62 -10.78 -10.71
C MET A 260 -6.26 -12.09 -10.01
N LEU A 261 -5.53 -12.06 -8.90
CA LEU A 261 -5.05 -13.26 -8.21
C LEU A 261 -6.18 -13.99 -7.48
N VAL A 262 -6.99 -13.28 -6.68
CA VAL A 262 -8.13 -13.85 -5.96
C VAL A 262 -9.24 -14.26 -6.93
N GLY A 263 -9.56 -13.40 -7.90
CA GLY A 263 -10.59 -13.72 -8.90
C GLY A 263 -10.23 -14.87 -9.84
N ASN A 264 -8.93 -15.19 -9.98
CA ASN A 264 -8.45 -16.34 -10.74
C ASN A 264 -7.84 -17.44 -9.85
N ALA A 265 -7.97 -17.36 -8.53
CA ALA A 265 -7.34 -18.31 -7.60
C ALA A 265 -7.74 -19.75 -7.94
N ASP A 266 -9.03 -19.99 -8.20
CA ASP A 266 -9.53 -21.29 -8.63
C ASP A 266 -8.92 -21.78 -9.95
N ARG A 267 -8.59 -20.88 -10.88
CA ARG A 267 -7.93 -21.24 -12.14
C ARG A 267 -6.47 -21.58 -11.92
N VAL A 268 -5.78 -20.83 -11.07
CA VAL A 268 -4.38 -21.08 -10.70
C VAL A 268 -4.25 -22.39 -9.93
N ILE A 269 -5.14 -22.65 -8.97
CA ILE A 269 -5.22 -23.91 -8.22
C ILE A 269 -5.51 -25.08 -9.15
N ARG A 270 -6.47 -24.93 -10.09
CA ARG A 270 -6.72 -25.96 -11.10
C ARG A 270 -5.51 -26.21 -12.00
N LEU A 271 -4.80 -25.16 -12.40
CA LEU A 271 -3.60 -25.29 -13.22
C LEU A 271 -2.52 -26.05 -12.44
N ALA A 272 -2.26 -25.68 -11.19
CA ALA A 272 -1.30 -26.35 -10.32
C ALA A 272 -1.63 -27.84 -10.17
N HIS A 273 -2.88 -28.18 -9.82
CA HIS A 273 -3.33 -29.58 -9.73
C HIS A 273 -3.29 -30.31 -11.07
N SER A 274 -3.51 -29.63 -12.20
CA SER A 274 -3.40 -30.26 -13.52
C SER A 274 -1.94 -30.51 -13.95
N THR A 275 -0.99 -29.78 -13.35
CA THR A 275 0.45 -29.92 -13.66
C THR A 275 1.14 -30.88 -12.70
N GLU A 276 0.57 -31.10 -11.51
CA GLU A 276 1.07 -32.01 -10.48
C GLU A 276 1.36 -33.43 -11.01
N PRO A 277 0.49 -34.09 -11.80
CA PRO A 277 0.79 -35.42 -12.34
C PRO A 277 1.97 -35.42 -13.31
N ILE A 278 2.14 -34.33 -14.07
CA ILE A 278 3.24 -34.18 -15.04
C ILE A 278 4.56 -34.02 -14.28
N ALA A 279 4.58 -33.15 -13.27
CA ALA A 279 5.73 -32.91 -12.42
C ALA A 279 6.12 -34.16 -11.60
N ASP A 280 5.13 -34.92 -11.11
CA ASP A 280 5.35 -36.14 -10.35
C ASP A 280 5.94 -37.26 -11.23
N VAL A 281 5.49 -37.40 -12.48
CA VAL A 281 6.09 -38.33 -13.45
C VAL A 281 7.52 -37.92 -13.80
N LEU A 282 7.77 -36.64 -14.09
CA LEU A 282 9.12 -36.10 -14.35
C LEU A 282 10.06 -36.25 -13.15
N GLY A 283 9.56 -36.01 -11.93
CA GLY A 283 10.33 -36.17 -10.71
C GLY A 283 10.66 -37.63 -10.39
N ARG A 284 9.73 -38.55 -10.69
CA ARG A 284 9.97 -39.98 -10.53
C ARG A 284 10.90 -40.54 -11.60
N HIS A 285 10.94 -39.96 -12.80
CA HIS A 285 11.76 -40.41 -13.92
C HIS A 285 12.54 -39.22 -14.52
N PRO A 286 13.61 -38.76 -13.84
CA PRO A 286 14.35 -37.57 -14.25
C PRO A 286 14.99 -37.70 -15.64
N ASP A 287 15.38 -38.93 -16.02
CA ASP A 287 15.99 -39.24 -17.31
C ASP A 287 14.95 -39.33 -18.44
N ALA A 288 13.65 -39.42 -18.12
CA ALA A 288 12.59 -39.54 -19.13
C ALA A 288 12.48 -38.29 -20.02
N ALA A 289 12.89 -37.12 -19.52
CA ALA A 289 12.95 -35.92 -20.35
C ALA A 289 14.00 -36.06 -21.46
N GLU A 290 15.18 -36.58 -21.15
CA GLU A 290 16.22 -36.86 -22.14
C GLU A 290 15.78 -37.97 -23.09
N GLU A 291 15.20 -39.07 -22.59
CA GLU A 291 14.69 -40.15 -23.44
C GLU A 291 13.59 -39.67 -24.41
N VAL A 292 12.68 -38.80 -23.97
CA VAL A 292 11.64 -38.23 -24.83
C VAL A 292 12.24 -37.31 -25.88
N LEU A 293 13.27 -36.52 -25.54
CA LEU A 293 13.96 -35.65 -26.49
C LEU A 293 14.76 -36.46 -27.52
N ASP A 294 15.44 -37.51 -27.10
CA ASP A 294 16.15 -38.43 -27.99
C ASP A 294 15.17 -39.19 -28.91
N ALA A 295 14.05 -39.67 -28.35
CA ALA A 295 12.99 -40.31 -29.12
C ALA A 295 12.33 -39.34 -30.12
N ALA A 296 12.14 -38.07 -29.75
CA ALA A 296 11.64 -37.03 -30.65
C ALA A 296 12.61 -36.76 -31.79
N GLY A 297 13.93 -36.72 -31.52
CA GLY A 297 14.96 -36.61 -32.55
C GLY A 297 14.91 -37.76 -33.56
N PHE A 298 14.79 -39.00 -33.07
CA PHE A 298 14.59 -40.17 -33.92
C PHE A 298 13.31 -40.05 -34.76
N PHE A 299 12.20 -39.64 -34.15
CA PHE A 299 10.91 -39.53 -34.82
C PHE A 299 10.90 -38.44 -35.89
N LEU A 300 11.51 -37.28 -35.63
CA LEU A 300 11.62 -36.18 -36.59
C LEU A 300 12.50 -36.55 -37.78
N GLN A 301 13.63 -37.23 -37.55
CA GLN A 301 14.45 -37.77 -38.65
C GLN A 301 13.71 -38.86 -39.45
N GLY A 302 12.94 -39.70 -38.76
CA GLY A 302 12.07 -40.69 -39.40
C GLY A 302 10.99 -40.03 -40.27
N ALA A 303 10.31 -39.02 -39.72
CA ALA A 303 9.30 -38.24 -40.42
C ALA A 303 9.88 -37.54 -41.65
N GLU A 304 11.06 -36.91 -41.55
CA GLU A 304 11.73 -36.28 -42.68
C GLU A 304 11.97 -37.29 -43.82
N ARG A 305 12.48 -38.50 -43.53
CA ARG A 305 12.68 -39.55 -44.54
C ARG A 305 11.36 -40.04 -45.14
N VAL A 306 10.33 -40.16 -44.32
CA VAL A 306 9.02 -40.69 -44.72
C VAL A 306 8.20 -39.67 -45.53
N PHE A 307 8.36 -38.37 -45.24
CA PHE A 307 7.68 -37.28 -45.94
C PHE A 307 8.52 -36.63 -47.05
N ALA A 308 9.82 -36.95 -47.18
CA ALA A 308 10.73 -36.37 -48.18
C ALA A 308 10.25 -36.48 -49.63
N THR A 309 9.42 -37.48 -49.94
CA THR A 309 8.93 -37.74 -51.31
C THR A 309 7.50 -37.24 -51.56
N GLY A 310 6.84 -36.66 -50.54
CA GLY A 310 5.46 -36.20 -50.61
C GLY A 310 4.41 -37.32 -50.74
N ARG A 311 4.81 -38.60 -50.65
CA ARG A 311 3.92 -39.77 -50.73
C ARG A 311 4.24 -40.75 -49.61
N PHE A 312 3.23 -41.08 -48.83
CA PHE A 312 3.35 -41.96 -47.67
C PHE A 312 3.03 -43.40 -48.06
N LYS A 313 3.95 -44.34 -47.83
CA LYS A 313 3.74 -45.77 -48.09
C LYS A 313 4.01 -46.57 -46.82
N ILE A 314 2.96 -46.87 -46.06
CA ILE A 314 3.01 -47.87 -44.99
C ILE A 314 2.79 -49.24 -45.62
N SER A 315 3.67 -50.19 -45.29
CA SER A 315 3.46 -51.61 -45.54
C SER A 315 3.30 -52.28 -44.18
N ALA A 316 2.06 -52.50 -43.75
CA ALA A 316 1.75 -53.23 -42.53
C ALA A 316 1.44 -54.68 -42.90
N ALA A 317 2.29 -55.61 -42.48
CA ALA A 317 2.01 -57.04 -42.55
C ALA A 317 1.37 -57.47 -41.23
N LEU A 318 0.04 -57.61 -41.21
CA LEU A 318 -0.66 -58.17 -40.06
C LEU A 318 -0.41 -59.68 -40.04
N THR A 319 0.25 -60.16 -38.99
CA THR A 319 0.61 -61.57 -38.82
C THR A 319 0.41 -61.99 -37.37
N PHE A 320 -0.16 -63.18 -37.17
CA PHE A 320 -0.36 -63.79 -35.85
C PHE A 320 0.57 -64.99 -35.63
N ASP A 321 1.67 -65.08 -36.38
CA ASP A 321 2.66 -66.15 -36.25
C ASP A 321 3.49 -66.06 -34.96
N GLN A 322 3.66 -64.85 -34.42
CA GLN A 322 4.35 -64.58 -33.16
C GLN A 322 3.56 -63.53 -32.36
N PRO A 323 2.38 -63.87 -31.82
CA PRO A 323 1.72 -62.96 -30.90
C PRO A 323 2.66 -62.75 -29.71
N TYR A 324 2.89 -61.49 -29.32
CA TYR A 324 3.51 -61.20 -28.04
C TYR A 324 2.72 -61.96 -26.97
N PRO A 325 3.38 -62.75 -26.10
CA PRO A 325 2.66 -63.52 -25.10
C PRO A 325 1.95 -62.54 -24.18
N TYR A 326 0.62 -62.59 -24.16
CA TYR A 326 -0.17 -61.84 -23.19
C TYR A 326 0.03 -62.51 -21.83
N THR A 327 0.73 -61.82 -20.93
CA THR A 327 1.07 -62.33 -19.61
C THR A 327 0.15 -61.73 -18.55
N ALA A 328 0.24 -62.22 -17.32
CA ALA A 328 -0.47 -61.63 -16.19
C ALA A 328 -0.06 -60.17 -15.92
N GLU A 329 1.09 -59.72 -16.44
CA GLU A 329 1.55 -58.32 -16.33
C GLU A 329 0.78 -57.39 -17.27
N ASP A 330 0.25 -57.90 -18.39
CA ASP A 330 -0.47 -57.13 -19.41
C ASP A 330 -1.97 -56.96 -19.10
N CYS A 331 -2.41 -57.45 -17.94
CA CYS A 331 -3.79 -57.38 -17.48
C CYS A 331 -4.25 -55.93 -17.21
N PRO A 332 -5.37 -55.47 -17.80
CA PRO A 332 -5.92 -54.17 -17.47
C PRO A 332 -6.43 -54.19 -16.02
N ARG A 333 -5.86 -53.33 -15.17
CA ARG A 333 -6.21 -53.23 -13.75
C ARG A 333 -7.32 -52.21 -13.55
N TYR A 334 -8.49 -52.71 -13.19
CA TYR A 334 -9.62 -51.89 -12.75
C TYR A 334 -9.88 -52.19 -11.28
N PRO A 335 -9.90 -51.18 -10.38
CA PRO A 335 -10.06 -51.42 -8.94
C PRO A 335 -11.31 -52.27 -8.64
N GLY A 336 -11.10 -53.50 -8.14
CA GLY A 336 -12.18 -54.42 -7.75
C GLY A 336 -12.80 -55.26 -8.87
N LEU A 337 -12.24 -55.23 -10.08
CA LEU A 337 -12.72 -55.96 -11.26
C LEU A 337 -11.58 -56.72 -11.97
N ASP A 338 -10.63 -57.25 -11.20
CA ASP A 338 -9.54 -58.04 -11.76
C ASP A 338 -10.11 -59.28 -12.48
N GLY A 339 -9.69 -59.48 -13.72
CA GLY A 339 -10.08 -60.65 -14.50
C GLY A 339 -9.55 -61.93 -13.85
N PRO A 340 -10.24 -63.08 -14.00
CA PRO A 340 -9.90 -64.33 -13.32
C PRO A 340 -8.50 -64.88 -13.65
N ASN A 341 -7.86 -64.40 -14.72
CA ASN A 341 -6.50 -64.79 -15.12
C ASN A 341 -5.43 -63.76 -14.71
N CYS A 342 -5.80 -62.71 -13.99
CA CYS A 342 -4.92 -61.63 -13.58
C CYS A 342 -4.52 -61.81 -12.11
N GLY A 343 -3.41 -62.51 -11.86
CA GLY A 343 -2.89 -62.69 -10.51
C GLY A 343 -1.98 -63.90 -10.32
N ASP A 344 -2.23 -64.98 -11.06
CA ASP A 344 -1.40 -66.19 -11.00
C ASP A 344 -0.37 -66.20 -12.14
N PRO A 345 0.90 -66.54 -11.87
CA PRO A 345 1.89 -66.73 -12.92
C PRO A 345 1.42 -67.85 -13.85
N VAL A 346 1.11 -67.49 -15.10
CA VAL A 346 0.79 -68.47 -16.15
C VAL A 346 1.98 -69.43 -16.23
N PRO A 347 1.79 -70.75 -16.05
CA PRO A 347 2.90 -71.68 -16.06
C PRO A 347 3.63 -71.55 -17.39
N ALA A 348 4.95 -71.31 -17.33
CA ALA A 348 5.81 -71.27 -18.50
C ALA A 348 5.53 -72.53 -19.31
N ARG A 349 4.98 -72.36 -20.52
CA ARG A 349 4.60 -73.47 -21.38
C ARG A 349 5.87 -74.27 -21.66
N SER A 350 6.01 -75.41 -20.98
CA SER A 350 7.15 -76.30 -21.18
C SER A 350 7.11 -76.80 -22.62
N GLU A 351 8.30 -76.86 -23.21
CA GLU A 351 8.60 -77.28 -24.58
C GLU A 351 8.40 -76.19 -25.64
N GLN A 352 9.52 -75.54 -25.97
CA GLN A 352 9.85 -75.23 -27.36
C GLN A 352 9.64 -76.49 -28.20
N ARG A 353 8.40 -76.70 -28.67
CA ARG A 353 8.21 -77.42 -29.91
C ARG A 353 8.78 -76.51 -30.99
N THR A 354 9.84 -76.99 -31.64
CA THR A 354 10.30 -76.52 -32.94
C THR A 354 9.08 -76.05 -33.74
N PRO A 355 9.03 -74.81 -34.23
CA PRO A 355 7.82 -74.30 -34.87
C PRO A 355 7.46 -75.24 -36.02
N ALA A 356 6.36 -75.97 -35.85
CA ALA A 356 5.79 -76.75 -36.93
C ALA A 356 5.45 -75.77 -38.07
N PRO A 357 5.58 -76.18 -39.33
CA PRO A 357 5.13 -75.38 -40.46
C PRO A 357 3.69 -74.91 -40.21
N GLY A 358 3.47 -73.59 -40.08
CA GLY A 358 2.14 -73.00 -39.79
C GLY A 358 1.90 -72.50 -38.35
N GLY A 359 2.91 -72.44 -37.48
CA GLY A 359 2.77 -71.79 -36.16
C GLY A 359 1.80 -72.51 -35.22
N LEU A 360 1.07 -71.75 -34.38
CA LEU A 360 0.12 -72.30 -33.39
C LEU A 360 -1.12 -72.97 -34.03
N THR A 361 -1.38 -72.71 -35.31
CA THR A 361 -2.56 -73.18 -36.05
C THR A 361 -2.28 -74.39 -36.95
N GLY A 362 -1.00 -74.72 -37.18
CA GLY A 362 -0.59 -75.89 -37.97
C GLY A 362 -0.69 -75.70 -39.50
N PRO A 363 -0.39 -76.73 -40.31
CA PRO A 363 -0.36 -76.63 -41.77
C PRO A 363 -1.71 -76.30 -42.41
N VAL A 364 -1.67 -75.78 -43.64
CA VAL A 364 -2.84 -75.37 -44.44
C VAL A 364 -3.86 -76.51 -44.56
N GLY A 365 -5.09 -76.28 -44.11
CA GLY A 365 -6.19 -77.24 -44.22
C GLY A 365 -6.08 -78.43 -43.26
N SER A 366 -5.13 -78.39 -42.32
CA SER A 366 -5.01 -79.42 -41.29
C SER A 366 -6.24 -79.43 -40.37
N PRO A 367 -6.56 -80.57 -39.74
CA PRO A 367 -7.63 -80.64 -38.73
C PRO A 367 -7.38 -79.70 -37.54
N GLN A 368 -6.13 -79.30 -37.32
CA GLN A 368 -5.74 -78.39 -36.25
C GLN A 368 -6.12 -76.95 -36.59
N GLU A 369 -5.90 -76.52 -37.84
CA GLU A 369 -6.29 -75.19 -38.31
C GLU A 369 -7.81 -74.99 -38.23
N LYS A 370 -8.58 -76.00 -38.68
CA LYS A 370 -10.04 -75.93 -38.65
C LYS A 370 -10.59 -75.76 -37.23
N ARG A 371 -10.02 -76.47 -36.26
CA ARG A 371 -10.43 -76.33 -34.85
C ARG A 371 -10.14 -74.94 -34.29
N THR A 372 -8.97 -74.37 -34.59
CA THR A 372 -8.65 -73.01 -34.11
C THR A 372 -9.59 -71.97 -34.72
N VAL A 373 -9.94 -72.10 -36.00
CA VAL A 373 -10.92 -71.22 -36.65
C VAL A 373 -12.32 -71.40 -36.06
N GLU A 374 -12.74 -72.63 -35.78
CA GLU A 374 -14.03 -72.94 -35.13
C GLU A 374 -14.12 -72.35 -33.71
N GLU A 375 -13.05 -72.44 -32.91
CA GLU A 375 -12.99 -71.85 -31.56
C GLU A 375 -13.07 -70.32 -31.58
N LEU A 376 -12.54 -69.67 -32.63
CA LEU A 376 -12.57 -68.22 -32.81
C LEU A 376 -13.89 -67.71 -33.41
N THR A 377 -14.63 -68.56 -34.10
CA THR A 377 -15.91 -68.22 -34.76
C THR A 377 -16.93 -67.52 -33.84
N PRO A 378 -17.19 -67.97 -32.59
CA PRO A 378 -18.16 -67.30 -31.71
C PRO A 378 -17.71 -65.91 -31.22
N LEU A 379 -16.43 -65.56 -31.35
CA LEU A 379 -15.88 -64.27 -30.94
C LEU A 379 -15.98 -63.21 -32.04
N LEU A 380 -16.41 -63.59 -33.26
CA LEU A 380 -16.56 -62.67 -34.38
C LEU A 380 -17.87 -61.87 -34.28
N PRO A 381 -17.84 -60.55 -34.56
CA PRO A 381 -18.94 -59.64 -34.30
C PRO A 381 -20.16 -59.79 -35.24
N GLU A 382 -20.09 -60.57 -36.32
CA GLU A 382 -21.18 -60.69 -37.30
C GLU A 382 -22.00 -61.99 -37.20
N PRO A 383 -23.34 -61.96 -37.39
CA PRO A 383 -24.21 -63.15 -37.35
C PRO A 383 -24.02 -64.10 -38.55
N THR A 384 -23.33 -63.67 -39.61
CA THR A 384 -23.15 -64.41 -40.87
C THR A 384 -22.08 -65.51 -40.78
N ALA A 385 -21.12 -65.39 -39.85
CA ALA A 385 -20.05 -66.37 -39.67
C ALA A 385 -20.52 -67.64 -38.92
N ARG A 386 -21.59 -67.54 -38.12
CA ARG A 386 -22.09 -68.64 -37.27
C ARG A 386 -22.70 -69.81 -38.05
N ASN A 387 -23.07 -69.60 -39.31
CA ASN A 387 -23.69 -70.59 -40.19
C ASN A 387 -22.85 -70.93 -41.44
N GLN A 388 -21.62 -70.44 -41.55
CA GLN A 388 -20.75 -70.74 -42.69
C GLN A 388 -19.94 -72.02 -42.46
N GLN A 389 -19.72 -72.78 -43.54
CA GLN A 389 -18.91 -73.99 -43.52
C GLN A 389 -17.48 -73.64 -43.07
N PRO A 390 -16.87 -74.45 -42.18
CA PRO A 390 -15.55 -74.16 -41.60
C PRO A 390 -14.45 -73.98 -42.65
N ASP A 391 -14.59 -74.58 -43.83
CA ASP A 391 -13.64 -74.45 -44.94
C ASP A 391 -13.54 -73.02 -45.50
N LEU A 392 -14.64 -72.25 -45.51
CA LEU A 392 -14.67 -70.90 -46.06
C LEU A 392 -14.09 -69.88 -45.08
N LEU A 393 -14.35 -70.08 -43.78
CA LEU A 393 -13.71 -69.32 -42.71
C LEU A 393 -12.21 -69.61 -42.63
N THR A 394 -11.81 -70.87 -42.87
CA THR A 394 -10.40 -71.26 -42.94
C THR A 394 -9.67 -70.57 -44.12
N LEU A 395 -10.35 -70.38 -45.26
CA LEU A 395 -9.79 -69.63 -46.40
C LEU A 395 -9.61 -68.14 -46.11
N LEU A 396 -10.54 -67.52 -45.37
CA LEU A 396 -10.51 -66.09 -45.08
C LEU A 396 -9.59 -65.74 -43.91
N LEU A 397 -9.63 -66.53 -42.84
CA LEU A 397 -8.91 -66.26 -41.59
C LEU A 397 -7.57 -67.01 -41.51
N GLY A 398 -7.42 -68.13 -42.22
CA GLY A 398 -6.21 -68.95 -42.20
C GLY A 398 -4.93 -68.19 -42.55
N PRO A 399 -4.89 -67.36 -43.62
CA PRO A 399 -3.70 -66.57 -43.97
C PRO A 399 -3.33 -65.53 -42.91
N LEU A 400 -4.31 -64.97 -42.20
CA LEU A 400 -4.07 -64.04 -41.10
C LEU A 400 -3.48 -64.78 -39.91
N LEU A 401 -4.11 -65.90 -39.52
CA LEU A 401 -3.75 -66.68 -38.34
C LEU A 401 -2.41 -67.42 -38.46
N ARG A 402 -1.98 -67.77 -39.69
CA ARG A 402 -0.68 -68.43 -39.95
C ARG A 402 0.47 -67.46 -40.19
N GLY A 403 0.16 -66.20 -40.48
CA GLY A 403 1.13 -65.25 -41.01
C GLY A 403 1.46 -65.49 -42.49
N SER A 404 2.12 -64.51 -43.11
CA SER A 404 2.36 -64.49 -44.58
C SER A 404 3.37 -65.53 -45.11
N ARG A 405 3.92 -66.41 -44.26
CA ARG A 405 4.81 -67.52 -44.69
C ARG A 405 4.03 -68.81 -44.89
N VAL A 406 3.76 -69.13 -46.16
CA VAL A 406 3.26 -70.44 -46.56
C VAL A 406 4.46 -71.38 -46.72
N VAL A 407 4.59 -72.37 -45.83
CA VAL A 407 5.49 -73.50 -46.04
C VAL A 407 4.66 -74.62 -46.64
N VAL A 408 4.76 -74.80 -47.95
CA VAL A 408 4.26 -75.99 -48.65
C VAL A 408 5.29 -77.10 -48.38
N PRO A 409 4.88 -78.33 -48.01
CA PRO A 409 5.81 -79.42 -47.75
C PRO A 409 6.72 -79.75 -48.94
#